data_AF-A0A3A8GVV5-F1
#
_entry.id   AF-A0A3A8GVV5-F1
#
_cell.length_a   1.000
_cell.length_b   1.000
_cell.length_c   1.000
_cell.angle_alpha   90.00
_cell.angle_beta   90.00
_cell.angle_gamma   90.00
#
_symmetry.space_group_name_H-M   'P 1'
#
loop_
_entity.id
_entity.type
_entity.pdbx_description
1 polymer ?
#
loop_
_entity_poly.entity_id
_entity_poly.type
_entity_poly.pdbx_seq_one_letter_code
_entity_poly.pdbx_strand_id
1 'polypeptide(L)'
;MPPVIHESSQKRWQNWHQSYTQKLELLVDVWNADAAQSTVPGYIDTTVGLQGLIQRALTERLEIRGLGGGWSFTKAPATSGILVNTRPLNYLFPAPRTHPAYPGRREDLLFAQCGVSVAELNHFLKSIGKSLTTSGASNGQTIAGAIGTGTHGSSLETGAMQDFVVGLHVVVSPDRHVWLERASAPVIHDEIPQKLGAELIRDDALFNAALVGLGGFGLVHGVLMEVVDLYYLQAYRRRMPLDEGLWRALDQLDFSGITLPGPPGLKPYHFTAVINPNDMERGVFVTVMYKHARCPEGSNPPSPGSKLTQGDSALEIIGVLTDMVSELTIPLLARLMDRFYPEYENVCGTHGELFTDTTTRGKAWGSAVAVPLGRVRETVELALAINRTHAFPGLFGVRYALPSRAPLAFTQHAPMTCILDIDGASSTRTKSYNRRVWQQLAGSSIPHTYHWGKFHELDGPAVRSLYGEARVDAWLEARRALLPTPELRAAFANDYLRELGLA
;
A
#
# COMPACT_ATOMS: atom_id res chain seq x y z
N MET A 1 15.00 8.57 27.72
CA MET A 1 14.33 9.88 27.82
C MET A 1 12.93 9.63 27.30
N PRO A 2 11.87 10.05 28.01
CA PRO A 2 10.51 9.74 27.61
C PRO A 2 10.24 10.26 26.18
N PRO A 3 9.34 9.61 25.42
CA PRO A 3 8.98 10.09 24.09
C PRO A 3 8.37 11.48 24.20
N VAL A 4 8.55 12.30 23.17
CA VAL A 4 7.94 13.63 23.15
C VAL A 4 6.53 13.48 22.58
N ILE A 5 5.54 13.73 23.43
CA ILE A 5 4.12 13.71 23.08
C ILE A 5 3.65 15.16 22.97
N HIS A 6 3.33 15.61 21.76
CA HIS A 6 2.87 16.96 21.49
C HIS A 6 1.38 16.95 21.13
N GLU A 7 0.56 17.53 22.01
CA GLU A 7 -0.88 17.69 21.77
C GLU A 7 -1.13 18.90 20.86
N SER A 8 -1.79 18.67 19.74
CA SER A 8 -2.22 19.72 18.84
C SER A 8 -3.55 20.33 19.30
N SER A 9 -3.68 21.66 19.17
CA SER A 9 -4.95 22.35 19.38
C SER A 9 -5.95 22.13 18.24
N GLN A 10 -5.55 21.47 17.15
CA GLN A 10 -6.41 21.17 16.02
C GLN A 10 -7.47 20.13 16.39
N LYS A 11 -8.74 20.48 16.16
CA LYS A 11 -9.90 19.58 16.32
C LYS A 11 -10.42 19.02 14.98
N ARG A 12 -9.67 19.26 13.91
CA ARG A 12 -9.99 18.83 12.55
C ARG A 12 -8.73 18.43 11.82
N TRP A 13 -8.76 17.28 11.18
CA TRP A 13 -7.70 16.78 10.32
C TRP A 13 -8.25 16.50 8.91
N GLN A 14 -7.44 16.73 7.89
CA GLN A 14 -7.75 16.40 6.50
C GLN A 14 -6.65 15.48 5.97
N ASN A 15 -7.06 14.42 5.28
CA ASN A 15 -6.11 13.47 4.70
C ASN A 15 -5.33 14.10 3.53
N TRP A 16 -4.25 13.43 3.11
CA TRP A 16 -3.30 13.95 2.12
C TRP A 16 -3.95 14.36 0.79
N HIS A 17 -4.88 13.55 0.29
CA HIS A 17 -5.60 13.79 -0.97
C HIS A 17 -6.85 14.68 -0.81
N GLN A 18 -7.10 15.22 0.39
CA GLN A 18 -8.25 16.08 0.67
C GLN A 18 -9.60 15.43 0.33
N SER A 19 -9.68 14.10 0.40
CA SER A 19 -10.91 13.36 0.10
C SER A 19 -11.96 13.50 1.21
N TYR A 20 -11.53 13.69 2.46
CA TYR A 20 -12.42 13.93 3.58
C TYR A 20 -11.73 14.75 4.67
N THR A 21 -12.56 15.38 5.51
CA THR A 21 -12.12 16.02 6.76
C THR A 21 -12.77 15.31 7.94
N GLN A 22 -11.97 14.98 8.94
CA GLN A 22 -12.39 14.32 10.16
C GLN A 22 -12.37 15.34 11.31
N LYS A 23 -13.49 15.45 12.03
CA LYS A 23 -13.51 16.11 13.35
C LYS A 23 -13.00 15.11 14.37
N LEU A 24 -12.22 15.56 15.33
CA LEU A 24 -11.55 14.70 16.31
C LEU A 24 -11.40 15.42 17.65
N GLU A 25 -11.38 14.66 18.73
CA GLU A 25 -11.14 15.17 20.08
C GLU A 25 -9.68 15.56 20.28
N LEU A 26 -8.73 14.75 19.82
CA LEU A 26 -7.32 15.04 20.05
C LEU A 26 -6.44 14.56 18.90
N LEU A 27 -5.59 15.45 18.38
CA LEU A 27 -4.49 15.09 17.49
C LEU A 27 -3.20 15.17 18.29
N VAL A 28 -2.42 14.09 18.29
CA VAL A 28 -1.16 13.99 19.03
C VAL A 28 -0.04 13.63 18.09
N ASP A 29 1.07 14.36 18.12
CA ASP A 29 2.31 13.95 17.49
C ASP A 29 3.19 13.20 18.49
N VAL A 30 3.58 11.98 18.15
CA VAL A 30 4.49 11.17 18.98
C VAL A 30 5.85 11.13 18.31
N TRP A 31 6.87 11.58 19.04
CA TRP A 31 8.24 11.65 18.57
C TRP A 31 9.14 10.74 19.41
N ASN A 32 10.12 10.16 18.73
CA ASN A 32 11.27 9.58 19.42
C ASN A 32 11.98 10.66 20.24
N ALA A 33 12.47 10.29 21.42
CA ALA A 33 13.18 11.23 22.28
C ALA A 33 14.49 11.74 21.66
N ASP A 34 15.17 10.89 20.88
CA ASP A 34 16.32 11.26 20.04
C ASP A 34 16.02 10.85 18.61
N ALA A 35 15.64 11.78 17.73
CA ALA A 35 15.34 11.46 16.34
C ALA A 35 16.60 11.16 15.49
N ALA A 36 17.81 11.51 15.96
CA ALA A 36 19.04 11.36 15.19
C ALA A 36 19.63 9.95 15.33
N GLN A 37 19.37 9.26 16.43
CA GLN A 37 19.92 7.93 16.70
C GLN A 37 18.85 6.93 17.14
N SER A 38 18.78 5.80 16.45
CA SER A 38 17.94 4.67 16.86
C SER A 38 18.50 4.02 18.11
N THR A 39 17.72 3.97 19.19
CA THR A 39 18.11 3.32 20.44
C THR A 39 17.00 2.42 20.97
N VAL A 40 17.37 1.27 21.54
CA VAL A 40 16.40 0.34 22.15
C VAL A 40 15.69 1.00 23.35
N PRO A 41 16.38 1.70 24.28
CA PRO A 41 15.71 2.42 25.36
C PRO A 41 14.71 3.47 24.85
N GLY A 42 15.08 4.25 23.82
CA GLY A 42 14.16 5.24 23.23
C GLY A 42 12.93 4.58 22.60
N TYR A 43 13.09 3.42 21.96
CA TYR A 43 11.97 2.65 21.43
C TYR A 43 11.03 2.15 22.55
N ILE A 44 11.58 1.64 23.65
CA ILE A 44 10.79 1.20 24.82
C ILE A 44 10.05 2.39 25.44
N ASP A 45 10.72 3.53 25.61
CA ASP A 45 10.12 4.77 26.11
C ASP A 45 8.92 5.17 25.21
N THR A 46 9.06 5.11 23.88
CA THR A 46 7.93 5.32 22.95
C THR A 46 6.77 4.35 23.17
N THR A 47 7.06 3.07 23.44
CA THR A 47 6.02 2.05 23.71
C THR A 47 5.18 2.47 24.92
N VAL A 48 5.82 2.91 26.01
CA VAL A 48 5.15 3.42 27.21
C VAL A 48 4.28 4.65 26.89
N GLY A 49 4.78 5.56 26.04
CA GLY A 49 3.99 6.71 25.59
C GLY A 49 2.71 6.31 24.82
N LEU A 50 2.82 5.33 23.92
CA LEU A 50 1.66 4.79 23.19
C LEU A 50 0.66 4.11 24.13
N GLN A 51 1.13 3.34 25.12
CA GLN A 51 0.29 2.75 26.16
C GLN A 51 -0.48 3.81 26.96
N GLY A 52 0.17 4.93 27.31
CA GLY A 52 -0.47 6.06 27.98
C GLY A 52 -1.58 6.71 27.16
N LEU A 53 -1.41 6.81 25.83
CA LEU A 53 -2.46 7.32 24.93
C LEU A 53 -3.64 6.35 24.84
N ILE A 54 -3.39 5.04 24.83
CA ILE A 54 -4.45 4.02 24.87
C ILE A 54 -5.19 4.08 26.21
N GLN A 55 -4.47 4.23 27.33
CA GLN A 55 -5.09 4.40 28.65
C GLN A 55 -6.04 5.60 28.68
N ARG A 56 -5.59 6.73 28.12
CA ARG A 56 -6.42 7.93 28.00
C ARG A 56 -7.67 7.67 27.17
N ALA A 57 -7.53 7.04 26.00
CA ALA A 57 -8.65 6.70 25.15
C ALA A 57 -9.69 5.84 25.89
N LEU A 58 -9.26 4.83 26.65
CA LEU A 58 -10.15 3.99 27.45
C LEU A 58 -10.83 4.75 28.59
N THR A 59 -10.09 5.57 29.33
CA THR A 59 -10.63 6.38 30.45
C THR A 59 -11.67 7.38 29.96
N GLU A 60 -11.39 8.05 28.84
CA GLU A 60 -12.26 9.06 28.23
C GLU A 60 -13.35 8.45 27.32
N ARG A 61 -13.34 7.12 27.12
CA ARG A 61 -14.23 6.39 26.21
C ARG A 61 -14.18 6.91 24.77
N LEU A 62 -12.97 7.22 24.33
CA LEU A 62 -12.67 7.66 22.97
C LEU A 62 -12.12 6.49 22.15
N GLU A 63 -12.38 6.56 20.84
CA GLU A 63 -11.65 5.79 19.85
C GLU A 63 -10.22 6.33 19.71
N ILE A 64 -9.28 5.48 19.28
CA ILE A 64 -7.89 5.83 19.02
C ILE A 64 -7.39 5.18 17.74
N ARG A 65 -6.76 5.97 16.86
CA ARG A 65 -6.26 5.52 15.56
C ARG A 65 -4.87 6.03 15.27
N GLY A 66 -4.04 5.18 14.67
CA GLY A 66 -2.75 5.59 14.13
C GLY A 66 -2.89 6.39 12.83
N LEU A 67 -2.18 7.51 12.75
CA LEU A 67 -1.99 8.33 11.57
C LEU A 67 -0.54 8.23 11.11
N GLY A 68 -0.34 7.66 9.93
CA GLY A 68 0.94 7.67 9.22
C GLY A 68 1.00 8.81 8.21
N GLY A 69 1.35 8.50 6.96
CA GLY A 69 1.45 9.50 5.90
C GLY A 69 0.11 10.14 5.47
N GLY A 70 -1.04 9.66 5.95
CA GLY A 70 -2.36 10.24 5.64
C GLY A 70 -2.83 10.00 4.19
N TRP A 71 -2.22 9.05 3.48
CA TRP A 71 -2.44 8.78 2.05
C TRP A 71 -3.71 8.01 1.71
N SER A 72 -4.35 7.35 2.67
CA SER A 72 -5.57 6.60 2.35
C SER A 72 -6.67 7.54 1.85
N PHE A 73 -7.33 7.16 0.75
CA PHE A 73 -8.56 7.80 0.29
C PHE A 73 -9.73 7.46 1.20
N THR A 74 -9.74 6.24 1.75
CA THR A 74 -10.76 5.75 2.67
C THR A 74 -10.57 6.32 4.07
N LYS A 75 -11.62 6.18 4.88
CA LYS A 75 -11.65 6.59 6.27
C LYS A 75 -10.96 5.59 7.21
N ALA A 76 -10.14 4.67 6.70
CA ALA A 76 -9.39 3.71 7.52
C ALA A 76 -8.65 4.36 8.71
N PRO A 77 -7.89 5.47 8.57
CA PRO A 77 -7.23 6.10 9.73
C PRO A 77 -8.15 7.06 10.52
N ALA A 78 -9.36 7.34 10.05
CA ALA A 78 -10.22 8.38 10.62
C ALA A 78 -10.82 7.96 11.97
N THR A 79 -10.96 8.91 12.89
CA THR A 79 -11.72 8.74 14.14
C THR A 79 -12.20 10.09 14.66
N SER A 80 -13.29 10.08 15.42
CA SER A 80 -13.75 11.22 16.22
C SER A 80 -13.02 11.37 17.56
N GLY A 81 -12.24 10.37 18.00
CA GLY A 81 -11.49 10.40 19.25
C GLY A 81 -10.06 10.93 19.09
N ILE A 82 -9.08 10.09 19.45
CA ILE A 82 -7.65 10.40 19.46
C ILE A 82 -6.99 9.93 18.16
N LEU A 83 -6.43 10.86 17.39
CA LEU A 83 -5.62 10.58 16.21
C LEU A 83 -4.14 10.71 16.55
N VAL A 84 -3.39 9.61 16.48
CA VAL A 84 -1.98 9.54 16.89
C VAL A 84 -1.10 9.62 15.66
N ASN A 85 -0.52 10.78 15.39
CA ASN A 85 0.48 10.95 14.34
C ASN A 85 1.79 10.26 14.74
N THR A 86 2.08 9.19 14.02
CA THR A 86 3.24 8.30 14.22
C THR A 86 4.36 8.56 13.22
N ARG A 87 4.18 9.49 12.27
CA ARG A 87 5.20 9.80 11.26
C ARG A 87 6.60 10.12 11.84
N PRO A 88 6.74 10.79 12.99
CA PRO A 88 8.06 11.04 13.58
C PRO A 88 8.72 9.80 14.20
N LEU A 89 8.03 8.65 14.26
CA LEU A 89 8.58 7.38 14.77
C LEU A 89 9.33 6.65 13.65
N ASN A 90 10.61 6.98 13.47
CA ASN A 90 11.41 6.56 12.32
C ASN A 90 12.71 5.78 12.67
N TYR A 91 12.77 5.10 13.82
CA TYR A 91 13.92 4.25 14.15
C TYR A 91 14.05 3.04 13.23
N LEU A 92 15.31 2.68 12.95
CA LEU A 92 15.73 1.61 12.07
C LEU A 92 16.82 0.77 12.74
N PHE A 93 16.61 -0.55 12.76
CA PHE A 93 17.51 -1.53 13.36
C PHE A 93 17.81 -2.63 12.33
N PRO A 94 18.90 -2.50 11.55
CA PRO A 94 19.27 -3.51 10.57
C PRO A 94 19.87 -4.75 11.23
N ALA A 95 19.71 -5.90 10.58
CA ALA A 95 20.30 -7.16 10.98
C ALA A 95 20.08 -7.53 12.47
N PRO A 96 18.82 -7.62 12.93
CA PRO A 96 18.57 -8.11 14.28
C PRO A 96 19.01 -9.57 14.44
N ARG A 97 19.15 -10.03 15.70
CA ARG A 97 19.47 -11.44 15.97
C ARG A 97 18.29 -12.34 15.62
N THR A 98 18.57 -13.44 14.95
CA THR A 98 17.57 -14.34 14.39
C THR A 98 17.34 -15.58 15.24
N HIS A 99 16.14 -16.15 15.10
CA HIS A 99 15.81 -17.46 15.64
C HIS A 99 16.72 -18.53 14.99
N PRO A 100 17.16 -19.58 15.71
CA PRO A 100 18.01 -20.63 15.13
C PRO A 100 17.40 -21.37 13.93
N ALA A 101 16.06 -21.40 13.84
CA ALA A 101 15.35 -22.01 12.71
C ALA A 101 15.15 -21.07 11.51
N TYR A 102 15.58 -19.80 11.58
CA TYR A 102 15.48 -18.89 10.45
C TYR A 102 16.48 -19.30 9.35
N PRO A 103 16.02 -19.63 8.13
CA PRO A 103 16.90 -20.14 7.08
C PRO A 103 17.63 -19.02 6.31
N GLY A 104 17.19 -17.77 6.45
CA GLY A 104 17.74 -16.62 5.75
C GLY A 104 18.97 -16.01 6.44
N ARG A 105 19.53 -14.95 5.84
CA ARG A 105 20.62 -14.18 6.42
C ARG A 105 20.04 -13.09 7.30
N ARG A 106 20.60 -12.88 8.49
CA ARG A 106 20.17 -11.77 9.35
C ARG A 106 20.32 -10.41 8.64
N GLU A 107 21.29 -10.26 7.74
CA GLU A 107 21.52 -9.06 6.94
C GLU A 107 20.35 -8.73 5.98
N ASP A 108 19.49 -9.70 5.69
CA ASP A 108 18.28 -9.54 4.89
C ASP A 108 17.07 -9.12 5.75
N LEU A 109 17.28 -8.76 7.02
CA LEU A 109 16.23 -8.32 7.92
C LEU A 109 16.42 -6.86 8.34
N LEU A 110 15.33 -6.09 8.26
CA LEU A 110 15.25 -4.73 8.77
C LEU A 110 14.05 -4.58 9.71
N PHE A 111 14.32 -4.22 10.97
CA PHE A 111 13.28 -3.80 11.90
C PHE A 111 13.13 -2.28 11.85
N ALA A 112 11.93 -1.80 11.50
CA ALA A 112 11.61 -0.39 11.35
C ALA A 112 10.46 0.03 12.26
N GLN A 113 10.51 1.24 12.82
CA GLN A 113 9.33 1.84 13.43
C GLN A 113 8.24 2.13 12.39
N CYS A 114 7.00 2.17 12.86
CA CYS A 114 5.81 2.30 12.03
C CYS A 114 5.73 3.58 11.18
N GLY A 115 6.42 4.65 11.61
CA GLY A 115 6.42 5.96 10.98
C GLY A 115 7.42 6.12 9.84
N VAL A 116 8.36 5.18 9.65
CA VAL A 116 9.33 5.26 8.55
C VAL A 116 8.58 5.24 7.22
N SER A 117 8.78 6.27 6.39
CA SER A 117 8.23 6.31 5.03
C SER A 117 8.93 5.32 4.10
N VAL A 118 8.23 4.89 3.05
CA VAL A 118 8.84 4.02 2.03
C VAL A 118 10.03 4.70 1.35
N ALA A 119 9.98 6.03 1.19
CA ALA A 119 11.10 6.82 0.68
C ALA A 119 12.33 6.76 1.63
N GLU A 120 12.12 6.95 2.94
CA GLU A 120 13.18 6.80 3.95
C GLU A 120 13.75 5.37 3.95
N LEU A 121 12.89 4.34 3.85
CA LEU A 121 13.32 2.94 3.74
C LEU A 121 14.22 2.72 2.53
N ASN A 122 13.80 3.17 1.35
CA ASN A 122 14.59 3.03 0.12
C ASN A 122 15.95 3.71 0.24
N HIS A 123 15.99 4.92 0.81
CA HIS A 123 17.24 5.66 1.01
C HIS A 123 18.18 4.91 1.97
N PHE A 124 17.67 4.48 3.12
CA PHE A 124 18.43 3.73 4.12
C PHE A 124 18.93 2.39 3.56
N LEU A 125 18.06 1.61 2.93
CA LEU A 125 18.40 0.30 2.38
C LEU A 125 19.51 0.40 1.33
N LYS A 126 19.45 1.40 0.43
CA LYS A 126 20.52 1.66 -0.54
C LYS A 126 21.86 1.90 0.17
N SER A 127 21.89 2.64 1.28
CA SER A 127 23.12 2.93 2.04
C SER A 127 23.80 1.68 2.64
N ILE A 128 23.03 0.60 2.85
CA ILE A 128 23.54 -0.68 3.38
C ILE A 128 23.57 -1.79 2.33
N GLY A 129 23.47 -1.44 1.04
CA GLY A 129 23.53 -2.41 -0.07
C GLY A 129 22.31 -3.32 -0.18
N LYS A 130 21.14 -2.85 0.27
CA LYS A 130 19.86 -3.57 0.23
C LYS A 130 18.79 -2.83 -0.57
N SER A 131 17.67 -3.50 -0.85
CA SER A 131 16.51 -2.94 -1.51
C SER A 131 15.20 -3.59 -1.05
N LEU A 132 14.09 -2.85 -1.13
CA LEU A 132 12.76 -3.44 -1.05
C LEU A 132 12.51 -4.28 -2.30
N THR A 133 11.71 -5.34 -2.19
CA THR A 133 11.34 -6.19 -3.34
C THR A 133 10.24 -5.56 -4.21
N THR A 134 9.39 -4.73 -3.59
CA THR A 134 8.28 -4.02 -4.20
C THR A 134 7.90 -2.80 -3.36
N SER A 135 7.22 -1.82 -3.94
CA SER A 135 6.60 -0.70 -3.23
C SER A 135 5.42 -0.15 -4.03
N GLY A 136 4.69 0.81 -3.44
CA GLY A 136 3.77 1.65 -4.19
C GLY A 136 4.49 2.51 -5.25
N ALA A 137 3.69 3.11 -6.14
CA ALA A 137 4.19 4.07 -7.13
C ALA A 137 4.56 5.42 -6.49
N SER A 138 3.90 5.79 -5.39
CA SER A 138 4.28 6.93 -4.54
C SER A 138 4.81 6.46 -3.20
N ASN A 139 6.05 6.81 -2.87
CA ASN A 139 6.73 6.30 -1.68
C ASN A 139 6.59 7.21 -0.44
N GLY A 140 5.58 8.09 -0.42
CA GLY A 140 5.27 8.95 0.73
C GLY A 140 4.47 8.29 1.87
N GLN A 141 4.02 7.05 1.69
CA GLN A 141 3.32 6.29 2.73
C GLN A 141 4.31 5.83 3.82
N THR A 142 3.84 5.72 5.06
CA THR A 142 4.59 5.08 6.15
C THR A 142 4.42 3.57 6.10
N ILE A 143 5.42 2.80 6.52
CA ILE A 143 5.41 1.34 6.38
C ILE A 143 4.18 0.69 7.01
N ALA A 144 3.78 1.13 8.21
CA ALA A 144 2.59 0.57 8.87
C ALA A 144 1.28 0.89 8.11
N GLY A 145 1.18 2.07 7.51
CA GLY A 145 0.02 2.45 6.70
C GLY A 145 -0.01 1.71 5.36
N ALA A 146 1.16 1.52 4.76
CA ALA A 146 1.33 0.80 3.50
C ALA A 146 0.87 -0.66 3.63
N ILE A 147 1.38 -1.40 4.63
CA ILE A 147 0.98 -2.80 4.84
C ILE A 147 -0.48 -2.91 5.31
N GLY A 148 -0.91 -1.99 6.18
CA GLY A 148 -2.24 -2.04 6.79
C GLY A 148 -3.39 -1.85 5.80
N THR A 149 -3.12 -1.35 4.59
CA THR A 149 -4.10 -1.18 3.51
C THR A 149 -3.75 -1.91 2.21
N GLY A 150 -2.65 -2.65 2.17
CA GLY A 150 -2.25 -3.49 1.03
C GLY A 150 -1.49 -2.76 -0.08
N THR A 151 -0.68 -1.74 0.21
CA THR A 151 0.15 -1.07 -0.81
C THR A 151 0.96 -2.10 -1.61
N HIS A 152 0.95 -1.94 -2.94
CA HIS A 152 1.54 -2.90 -3.87
C HIS A 152 2.22 -2.19 -5.06
N GLY A 153 3.17 -2.90 -5.66
CA GLY A 153 3.77 -2.54 -6.94
C GLY A 153 3.14 -3.29 -8.11
N SER A 154 3.96 -3.53 -9.14
CA SER A 154 3.61 -4.37 -10.30
C SER A 154 4.71 -5.40 -10.63
N SER A 155 5.39 -5.90 -9.59
CA SER A 155 6.39 -6.97 -9.76
C SER A 155 5.69 -8.29 -10.04
N LEU A 156 6.21 -9.05 -11.00
CA LEU A 156 5.71 -10.37 -11.36
C LEU A 156 6.28 -11.50 -10.50
N GLU A 157 7.16 -11.18 -9.54
CA GLU A 157 7.87 -12.15 -8.71
C GLU A 157 7.54 -12.03 -7.22
N THR A 158 6.80 -11.00 -6.81
CA THR A 158 6.54 -10.71 -5.39
C THR A 158 5.08 -10.37 -5.13
N GLY A 159 4.65 -10.52 -3.88
CA GLY A 159 3.36 -10.02 -3.41
C GLY A 159 3.33 -8.50 -3.25
N ALA A 160 2.39 -8.03 -2.46
CA ALA A 160 2.29 -6.64 -2.02
C ALA A 160 3.20 -6.40 -0.79
N MET A 161 3.26 -5.17 -0.26
CA MET A 161 4.23 -4.80 0.77
C MET A 161 4.07 -5.59 2.07
N GLN A 162 2.86 -6.02 2.41
CA GLN A 162 2.62 -6.85 3.59
C GLN A 162 3.22 -8.27 3.46
N ASP A 163 3.51 -8.73 2.24
CA ASP A 163 3.91 -10.13 2.00
C ASP A 163 5.39 -10.39 2.31
N PHE A 164 6.23 -9.34 2.40
CA PHE A 164 7.61 -9.43 2.88
C PHE A 164 7.76 -9.08 4.37
N VAL A 165 6.64 -8.81 5.07
CA VAL A 165 6.66 -8.60 6.53
C VAL A 165 6.71 -9.97 7.22
N VAL A 166 7.62 -10.08 8.19
CA VAL A 166 7.88 -11.31 8.94
C VAL A 166 7.77 -11.14 10.45
N GLY A 167 7.56 -9.92 10.93
CA GLY A 167 7.26 -9.65 12.33
C GLY A 167 6.53 -8.31 12.53
N LEU A 168 5.68 -8.23 13.54
CA LEU A 168 4.97 -7.01 13.92
C LEU A 168 5.08 -6.79 15.43
N HIS A 169 5.39 -5.55 15.83
CA HIS A 169 5.25 -5.12 17.23
C HIS A 169 4.02 -4.22 17.34
N VAL A 170 3.04 -4.63 18.15
CA VAL A 170 1.72 -3.97 18.26
C VAL A 170 1.41 -3.64 19.72
N VAL A 171 1.07 -2.38 20.00
CA VAL A 171 0.60 -1.93 21.32
C VAL A 171 -0.92 -2.06 21.36
N VAL A 172 -1.42 -2.92 22.26
CA VAL A 172 -2.83 -3.37 22.24
C VAL A 172 -3.63 -2.91 23.45
N SER A 173 -2.98 -2.58 24.57
CA SER A 173 -3.63 -2.03 25.76
C SER A 173 -2.63 -1.18 26.58
N PRO A 174 -3.06 -0.53 27.67
CA PRO A 174 -2.17 0.22 28.57
C PRO A 174 -1.05 -0.60 29.20
N ASP A 175 -1.25 -1.91 29.31
CA ASP A 175 -0.40 -2.84 30.05
C ASP A 175 0.08 -4.02 29.19
N ARG A 176 -0.33 -4.09 27.92
CA ARG A 176 0.03 -5.18 27.01
C ARG A 176 0.43 -4.67 25.62
N HIS A 177 1.52 -5.23 25.13
CA HIS A 177 1.99 -5.09 23.77
C HIS A 177 2.66 -6.40 23.35
N VAL A 178 2.58 -6.70 22.05
CA VAL A 178 2.86 -8.04 21.52
C VAL A 178 3.87 -7.96 20.39
N TRP A 179 4.75 -8.96 20.32
CA TRP A 179 5.49 -9.30 19.12
C TRP A 179 4.80 -10.47 18.43
N LEU A 180 4.37 -10.26 17.19
CA LEU A 180 3.72 -11.27 16.36
C LEU A 180 4.66 -11.75 15.27
N GLU A 181 4.79 -13.06 15.11
CA GLU A 181 5.39 -13.70 13.93
C GLU A 181 4.70 -15.04 13.65
N ARG A 182 5.01 -15.67 12.51
CA ARG A 182 4.45 -16.99 12.17
C ARG A 182 5.10 -18.08 13.03
N ALA A 183 4.29 -19.03 13.52
CA ALA A 183 4.78 -20.23 14.19
C ALA A 183 5.50 -21.18 13.24
N SER A 184 5.02 -21.27 12.00
CA SER A 184 5.62 -22.11 10.96
C SER A 184 6.98 -21.60 10.45
N ALA A 185 7.29 -20.33 10.68
CA ALA A 185 8.50 -19.68 10.22
C ALA A 185 8.96 -18.59 11.22
N PRO A 186 9.45 -18.98 12.41
CA PRO A 186 9.95 -18.03 13.40
C PRO A 186 11.21 -17.33 12.87
N VAL A 187 11.31 -16.01 13.05
CA VAL A 187 12.38 -15.20 12.44
C VAL A 187 13.28 -14.57 13.48
N ILE A 188 12.71 -13.96 14.53
CA ILE A 188 13.49 -13.20 15.50
C ILE A 188 13.94 -14.07 16.67
N HIS A 189 15.12 -13.80 17.22
CA HIS A 189 15.54 -14.42 18.48
C HIS A 189 14.65 -13.95 19.64
N ASP A 190 14.22 -14.85 20.52
CA ASP A 190 13.30 -14.59 21.63
C ASP A 190 13.77 -13.48 22.60
N GLU A 191 15.07 -13.19 22.61
CA GLU A 191 15.64 -12.10 23.40
C GLU A 191 15.14 -10.72 22.96
N ILE A 192 14.74 -10.57 21.69
CA ILE A 192 14.30 -9.29 21.14
C ILE A 192 12.97 -8.88 21.77
N PRO A 193 11.88 -9.68 21.69
CA PRO A 193 10.64 -9.35 22.39
C PRO A 193 10.84 -9.24 23.91
N GLN A 194 11.69 -10.09 24.53
CA GLN A 194 12.02 -9.99 25.95
C GLN A 194 12.65 -8.63 26.32
N LYS A 195 13.62 -8.15 25.54
CA LYS A 195 14.25 -6.83 25.75
C LYS A 195 13.26 -5.68 25.57
N LEU A 196 12.29 -5.83 24.67
CA LEU A 196 11.23 -4.84 24.46
C LEU A 196 10.17 -4.86 25.58
N GLY A 197 10.08 -5.95 26.35
CA GLY A 197 8.97 -6.20 27.28
C GLY A 197 7.69 -6.73 26.61
N ALA A 198 7.77 -7.11 25.33
CA ALA A 198 6.63 -7.55 24.54
C ALA A 198 6.32 -9.03 24.77
N GLU A 199 5.03 -9.38 24.80
CA GLU A 199 4.58 -10.77 24.75
C GLU A 199 4.87 -11.36 23.37
N LEU A 200 5.70 -12.41 23.30
CA LEU A 200 5.97 -13.12 22.05
C LEU A 200 4.81 -14.06 21.72
N ILE A 201 4.17 -13.83 20.59
CA ILE A 201 3.12 -14.69 20.04
C ILE A 201 3.56 -15.20 18.67
N ARG A 202 3.73 -16.52 18.58
CA ARG A 202 3.99 -17.24 17.35
C ARG A 202 2.71 -17.92 16.91
N ASP A 203 2.01 -17.32 15.94
CA ASP A 203 0.73 -17.84 15.43
C ASP A 203 0.53 -17.38 13.98
N ASP A 204 0.41 -18.34 13.08
CA ASP A 204 0.26 -18.08 11.65
C ASP A 204 -1.02 -17.31 11.31
N ALA A 205 -2.16 -17.71 11.88
CA ALA A 205 -3.45 -17.14 11.57
C ALA A 205 -3.53 -15.70 12.10
N LEU A 206 -3.10 -15.49 13.35
CA LEU A 206 -3.08 -14.20 14.00
C LEU A 206 -2.14 -13.22 13.28
N PHE A 207 -0.91 -13.65 12.98
CA PHE A 207 0.05 -12.83 12.28
C PHE A 207 -0.47 -12.43 10.90
N ASN A 208 -0.97 -13.40 10.12
CA ASN A 208 -1.49 -13.14 8.77
C ASN A 208 -2.69 -12.18 8.79
N ALA A 209 -3.57 -12.27 9.80
CA ALA A 209 -4.69 -11.35 9.97
C ALA A 209 -4.23 -9.91 10.28
N ALA A 210 -3.20 -9.74 11.11
CA ALA A 210 -2.70 -8.43 11.52
C ALA A 210 -1.99 -7.66 10.39
N LEU A 211 -1.47 -8.34 9.36
CA LEU A 211 -0.76 -7.73 8.21
C LEU A 211 -1.61 -6.68 7.48
N VAL A 212 -2.85 -7.03 7.10
CA VAL A 212 -3.85 -6.12 6.55
C VAL A 212 -4.89 -5.86 7.63
N GLY A 213 -4.43 -5.20 8.69
CA GLY A 213 -5.23 -4.98 9.90
C GLY A 213 -6.16 -3.77 9.83
N LEU A 214 -6.07 -2.93 8.78
CA LEU A 214 -6.83 -1.67 8.67
C LEU A 214 -6.76 -0.83 9.95
N GLY A 215 -5.65 -0.88 10.71
CA GLY A 215 -5.46 -0.25 12.03
C GLY A 215 -6.32 -0.80 13.17
N GLY A 216 -7.13 -1.84 12.96
CA GLY A 216 -8.10 -2.35 13.92
C GLY A 216 -7.55 -3.22 15.06
N PHE A 217 -6.29 -3.65 14.99
CA PHE A 217 -5.68 -4.57 15.96
C PHE A 217 -4.96 -3.88 17.13
N GLY A 218 -4.78 -2.57 17.06
CA GLY A 218 -3.93 -1.80 17.97
C GLY A 218 -3.07 -0.79 17.21
N LEU A 219 -2.15 -0.15 17.92
CA LEU A 219 -1.15 0.71 17.29
C LEU A 219 0.06 -0.15 16.89
N VAL A 220 0.26 -0.35 15.59
CA VAL A 220 1.50 -0.93 15.07
C VAL A 220 2.63 0.03 15.40
N HIS A 221 3.63 -0.42 16.14
CA HIS A 221 4.77 0.38 16.57
C HIS A 221 6.05 -0.01 15.82
N GLY A 222 6.22 -1.28 15.47
CA GLY A 222 7.35 -1.76 14.68
C GLY A 222 6.97 -2.83 13.67
N VAL A 223 7.74 -2.90 12.59
CA VAL A 223 7.56 -3.84 11.48
C VAL A 223 8.92 -4.45 11.15
N LEU A 224 9.02 -5.78 11.19
CA LEU A 224 10.19 -6.52 10.73
C LEU A 224 9.93 -7.00 9.29
N MET A 225 10.83 -6.64 8.39
CA MET A 225 10.73 -6.93 6.96
C MET A 225 11.92 -7.76 6.49
N GLU A 226 11.66 -8.65 5.54
CA GLU A 226 12.69 -9.21 4.68
C GLU A 226 12.98 -8.26 3.52
N VAL A 227 14.26 -7.97 3.33
CA VAL A 227 14.79 -7.12 2.25
C VAL A 227 15.77 -7.93 1.41
N VAL A 228 16.04 -7.49 0.18
CA VAL A 228 16.94 -8.20 -0.73
C VAL A 228 18.23 -7.43 -0.94
N ASP A 229 19.24 -8.12 -1.49
CA ASP A 229 20.45 -7.46 -1.99
C ASP A 229 20.08 -6.36 -2.99
N LEU A 230 20.85 -5.27 -2.98
CA LEU A 230 20.63 -4.15 -3.89
C LEU A 230 20.59 -4.65 -5.33
N TYR A 231 19.54 -4.26 -6.05
CA TYR A 231 19.37 -4.54 -7.46
C TYR A 231 18.98 -3.29 -8.22
N TYR A 232 19.10 -3.38 -9.53
CA TYR A 232 18.78 -2.33 -10.47
C TYR A 232 17.70 -2.80 -11.43
N LEU A 233 16.88 -1.86 -11.88
CA LEU A 233 15.82 -2.08 -12.84
C LEU A 233 16.12 -1.30 -14.11
N GLN A 234 16.20 -2.00 -15.24
CA GLN A 234 16.28 -1.40 -16.57
C GLN A 234 14.86 -1.25 -17.12
N ALA A 235 14.37 -0.02 -17.16
CA ALA A 235 13.01 0.35 -17.46
C ALA A 235 12.84 0.87 -18.89
N TYR A 236 11.70 0.51 -19.48
CA TYR A 236 11.24 0.95 -20.79
C TYR A 236 9.75 1.29 -20.72
N ARG A 237 9.34 2.36 -21.38
CA ARG A 237 7.94 2.72 -21.58
C ARG A 237 7.70 3.02 -23.05
N ARG A 238 6.76 2.30 -23.67
CA ARG A 238 6.33 2.53 -25.05
C ARG A 238 4.83 2.60 -25.18
N ARG A 239 4.35 3.31 -26.18
CA ARG A 239 2.95 3.21 -26.58
C ARG A 239 2.77 2.01 -27.52
N MET A 240 1.78 1.17 -27.22
CA MET A 240 1.53 -0.07 -27.95
C MET A 240 0.04 -0.19 -28.31
N PRO A 241 -0.31 -0.74 -29.49
CA PRO A 241 -1.70 -1.04 -29.81
C PRO A 241 -2.27 -2.08 -28.84
N LEU A 242 -3.53 -1.92 -28.44
CA LEU A 242 -4.24 -2.89 -27.60
C LEU A 242 -4.84 -3.99 -28.49
N ASP A 243 -3.96 -4.75 -29.13
CA ASP A 243 -4.29 -5.89 -29.98
C ASP A 243 -4.39 -7.20 -29.18
N GLU A 244 -4.64 -8.32 -29.87
CA GLU A 244 -4.76 -9.64 -29.23
C GLU A 244 -3.48 -10.09 -28.52
N GLY A 245 -2.30 -9.68 -29.03
CA GLY A 245 -1.02 -9.99 -28.40
C GLY A 245 -0.87 -9.28 -27.05
N LEU A 246 -1.18 -7.97 -27.01
CA LEU A 246 -1.16 -7.23 -25.76
C LEU A 246 -2.28 -7.67 -24.81
N TRP A 247 -3.47 -8.00 -25.31
CA TRP A 247 -4.53 -8.54 -24.46
C TRP A 247 -4.14 -9.86 -23.80
N ARG A 248 -3.52 -10.78 -24.55
CA ARG A 248 -3.00 -12.03 -23.99
C ARG A 248 -1.95 -11.78 -22.89
N ALA A 249 -1.07 -10.79 -23.09
CA ALA A 249 -0.11 -10.38 -22.08
C ALA A 249 -0.77 -9.79 -20.84
N LEU A 250 -1.80 -8.94 -20.98
CA LEU A 250 -2.51 -8.36 -19.84
C LEU A 250 -3.37 -9.40 -19.10
N ASP A 251 -4.02 -10.29 -19.84
CA ASP A 251 -4.99 -11.22 -19.27
C ASP A 251 -4.37 -12.47 -18.65
N GLN A 252 -3.23 -12.91 -19.20
CA GLN A 252 -2.60 -14.18 -18.81
C GLN A 252 -1.13 -14.04 -18.41
N LEU A 253 -0.53 -12.84 -18.50
CA LEU A 253 0.92 -12.65 -18.40
C LEU A 253 1.71 -13.53 -19.40
N ASP A 254 1.11 -13.79 -20.55
CA ASP A 254 1.73 -14.53 -21.65
C ASP A 254 2.19 -13.57 -22.74
N PHE A 255 3.51 -13.42 -22.84
CA PHE A 255 4.17 -12.46 -23.73
C PHE A 255 4.55 -13.05 -25.09
N SER A 256 4.17 -14.31 -25.40
CA SER A 256 4.60 -14.99 -26.65
C SER A 256 4.08 -14.34 -27.94
N GLY A 257 2.96 -13.61 -27.86
CA GLY A 257 2.33 -12.93 -28.99
C GLY A 257 2.70 -11.45 -29.16
N ILE A 258 3.67 -10.94 -28.38
CA ILE A 258 4.01 -9.51 -28.34
C ILE A 258 5.52 -9.30 -28.22
N THR A 259 6.04 -8.27 -28.88
CA THR A 259 7.42 -7.82 -28.68
C THR A 259 7.44 -6.72 -27.64
N LEU A 260 7.86 -7.05 -26.41
CA LEU A 260 8.11 -6.06 -25.37
C LEU A 260 9.39 -5.26 -25.66
N PRO A 261 9.45 -3.97 -25.25
CA PRO A 261 10.69 -3.22 -25.34
C PRO A 261 11.73 -3.76 -24.35
N GLY A 262 13.02 -3.57 -24.67
CA GLY A 262 14.14 -4.04 -23.87
C GLY A 262 14.80 -5.32 -24.39
N PRO A 263 15.61 -6.01 -23.56
CA PRO A 263 16.39 -7.15 -24.00
C PRO A 263 15.50 -8.33 -24.45
N PRO A 264 15.76 -8.94 -25.62
CA PRO A 264 14.94 -10.03 -26.14
C PRO A 264 15.08 -11.29 -25.27
N GLY A 265 13.99 -12.07 -25.15
CA GLY A 265 13.98 -13.37 -24.48
C GLY A 265 13.99 -13.33 -22.95
N LEU A 266 14.04 -12.13 -22.33
CA LEU A 266 13.89 -11.99 -20.89
C LEU A 266 12.42 -11.82 -20.51
N LYS A 267 11.99 -12.50 -19.44
CA LYS A 267 10.72 -12.22 -18.79
C LYS A 267 10.86 -10.89 -18.02
N PRO A 268 9.90 -9.95 -18.11
CA PRO A 268 9.95 -8.73 -17.32
C PRO A 268 9.81 -9.04 -15.83
N TYR A 269 10.57 -8.32 -14.99
CA TYR A 269 10.39 -8.32 -13.54
C TYR A 269 9.18 -7.48 -13.14
N HIS A 270 8.91 -6.41 -13.88
CA HIS A 270 7.79 -5.50 -13.68
C HIS A 270 7.05 -5.32 -15.00
N PHE A 271 5.72 -5.39 -14.98
CA PHE A 271 4.87 -5.15 -16.14
C PHE A 271 3.63 -4.37 -15.71
N THR A 272 3.33 -3.28 -16.41
CA THR A 272 2.13 -2.47 -16.17
C THR A 272 1.66 -1.84 -17.47
N ALA A 273 0.35 -1.59 -17.58
CA ALA A 273 -0.22 -0.80 -18.65
C ALA A 273 -1.05 0.38 -18.11
N VAL A 274 -0.96 1.53 -18.77
CA VAL A 274 -1.81 2.69 -18.52
C VAL A 274 -2.66 2.94 -19.77
N ILE A 275 -3.98 2.85 -19.58
CA ILE A 275 -4.98 2.97 -20.63
C ILE A 275 -5.68 4.31 -20.47
N ASN A 276 -5.72 5.12 -21.53
CA ASN A 276 -6.61 6.27 -21.59
C ASN A 276 -7.93 5.85 -22.24
N PRO A 277 -9.02 5.68 -21.48
CA PRO A 277 -10.28 5.16 -22.02
C PRO A 277 -10.97 6.14 -22.99
N ASN A 278 -10.48 7.37 -23.08
CA ASN A 278 -10.99 8.41 -23.97
C ASN A 278 -10.15 8.57 -25.26
N ASP A 279 -9.13 7.74 -25.46
CA ASP A 279 -8.14 7.89 -26.53
C ASP A 279 -7.49 6.54 -26.90
N MET A 280 -8.34 5.57 -27.23
CA MET A 280 -7.91 4.20 -27.50
C MET A 280 -7.17 4.04 -28.84
N GLU A 281 -7.41 4.93 -29.81
CA GLU A 281 -6.82 4.85 -31.15
C GLU A 281 -5.31 5.01 -31.14
N ARG A 282 -4.77 5.78 -30.19
CA ARG A 282 -3.34 5.96 -30.06
C ARG A 282 -2.65 4.79 -29.35
N GLY A 283 -3.41 3.84 -28.79
CA GLY A 283 -2.90 2.71 -28.02
C GLY A 283 -2.70 3.04 -26.55
N VAL A 284 -2.02 2.16 -25.83
CA VAL A 284 -1.84 2.21 -24.38
C VAL A 284 -0.36 2.30 -24.03
N PHE A 285 -0.03 2.93 -22.91
CA PHE A 285 1.35 2.97 -22.44
C PHE A 285 1.68 1.68 -21.71
N VAL A 286 2.66 0.94 -22.20
CA VAL A 286 3.19 -0.27 -21.57
C VAL A 286 4.53 0.08 -20.94
N THR A 287 4.68 -0.18 -19.64
CA THR A 287 5.96 -0.08 -18.94
C THR A 287 6.44 -1.46 -18.53
N VAL A 288 7.67 -1.80 -18.91
CA VAL A 288 8.36 -3.03 -18.51
C VAL A 288 9.68 -2.70 -17.86
N MET A 289 10.07 -3.47 -16.86
CA MET A 289 11.39 -3.36 -16.23
C MET A 289 12.03 -4.73 -16.07
N TYR A 290 13.34 -4.80 -16.32
CA TYR A 290 14.14 -6.00 -16.18
C TYR A 290 15.13 -5.84 -15.02
N LYS A 291 15.26 -6.87 -14.18
CA LYS A 291 16.06 -6.84 -12.96
C LYS A 291 17.50 -7.25 -13.25
N HIS A 292 18.45 -6.48 -12.74
CA HIS A 292 19.88 -6.71 -12.89
C HIS A 292 20.64 -6.50 -11.57
N ALA A 293 21.77 -7.18 -11.39
CA ALA A 293 22.68 -6.94 -10.27
C ALA A 293 23.41 -5.59 -10.37
N ARG A 294 23.56 -5.06 -11.57
CA ARG A 294 24.12 -3.73 -11.88
C ARG A 294 23.45 -3.17 -13.13
N CYS A 295 23.44 -1.85 -13.29
CA CYS A 295 22.94 -1.27 -14.53
C CYS A 295 23.72 -1.76 -15.75
N PRO A 296 23.04 -2.21 -16.82
CA PRO A 296 23.68 -2.54 -18.08
C PRO A 296 24.45 -1.34 -18.65
N GLU A 297 25.56 -1.62 -19.33
CA GLU A 297 26.35 -0.58 -20.01
C GLU A 297 25.50 0.19 -21.03
N GLY A 298 25.69 1.50 -21.10
CA GLY A 298 24.91 2.37 -21.99
C GLY A 298 23.50 2.71 -21.48
N SER A 299 23.11 2.29 -20.28
CA SER A 299 21.85 2.72 -19.66
C SER A 299 21.88 4.21 -19.29
N ASN A 300 20.75 4.88 -19.47
CA ASN A 300 20.53 6.24 -19.03
C ASN A 300 20.21 6.27 -17.52
N PRO A 301 20.73 7.24 -16.74
CA PRO A 301 20.32 7.39 -15.36
C PRO A 301 18.84 7.82 -15.27
N PRO A 302 18.14 7.56 -14.16
CA PRO A 302 16.82 8.11 -13.92
C PRO A 302 16.91 9.63 -13.90
N SER A 303 15.91 10.32 -14.46
CA SER A 303 15.89 11.78 -14.50
C SER A 303 15.48 12.34 -13.13
N PRO A 304 16.38 12.91 -12.31
CA PRO A 304 16.02 13.42 -11.00
C PRO A 304 15.24 14.72 -11.17
N GLY A 305 14.08 14.86 -10.52
CA GLY A 305 13.35 16.14 -10.41
C GLY A 305 12.23 16.39 -11.41
N SER A 306 11.85 15.42 -12.26
CA SER A 306 10.58 15.50 -12.97
C SER A 306 9.40 15.30 -12.01
N LYS A 307 8.26 15.98 -12.26
CA LYS A 307 7.04 15.80 -11.45
C LYS A 307 6.50 14.37 -11.48
N LEU A 308 6.85 13.61 -12.52
CA LEU A 308 6.58 12.18 -12.65
C LEU A 308 7.87 11.41 -12.91
N THR A 309 7.98 10.20 -12.39
CA THR A 309 9.12 9.29 -12.55
C THR A 309 8.77 8.04 -13.36
N GLN A 310 9.78 7.19 -13.59
CA GLN A 310 9.66 5.98 -14.40
C GLN A 310 8.71 4.93 -13.78
N GLY A 311 8.62 4.91 -12.45
CA GLY A 311 7.76 4.00 -11.69
C GLY A 311 6.32 4.47 -11.47
N ASP A 312 5.99 5.69 -11.91
CA ASP A 312 4.68 6.30 -11.65
C ASP A 312 3.54 5.61 -12.40
N SER A 313 2.39 5.57 -11.72
CA SER A 313 1.16 4.93 -12.20
C SER A 313 0.09 5.95 -12.60
N ALA A 314 -1.09 5.46 -12.97
CA ALA A 314 -2.24 6.28 -13.33
C ALA A 314 -2.55 7.37 -12.28
N LEU A 315 -2.46 7.04 -10.99
CA LEU A 315 -2.78 7.97 -9.91
C LEU A 315 -1.83 9.17 -9.85
N GLU A 316 -0.52 8.93 -9.97
CA GLU A 316 0.49 9.99 -9.95
C GLU A 316 0.31 10.92 -11.16
N ILE A 317 0.05 10.35 -12.35
CA ILE A 317 -0.28 11.14 -13.54
C ILE A 317 -1.47 12.04 -13.24
N ILE A 318 -2.56 11.48 -12.74
CA ILE A 318 -3.77 12.24 -12.43
C ILE A 318 -3.49 13.36 -11.44
N GLY A 319 -2.77 13.11 -10.35
CA GLY A 319 -2.54 14.14 -9.36
C GLY A 319 -1.58 15.25 -9.80
N VAL A 320 -0.73 15.03 -10.82
CA VAL A 320 -0.04 16.15 -11.51
C VAL A 320 -1.01 16.97 -12.36
N LEU A 321 -2.06 16.34 -12.86
CA LEU A 321 -3.04 16.93 -13.76
C LEU A 321 -4.31 17.47 -13.06
N THR A 322 -4.50 17.25 -11.75
CA THR A 322 -5.78 17.52 -11.07
C THR A 322 -6.22 18.99 -11.14
N ASP A 323 -5.29 19.94 -11.23
CA ASP A 323 -5.62 21.36 -11.37
C ASP A 323 -5.83 21.79 -12.84
N MET A 324 -5.46 20.92 -13.78
CA MET A 324 -5.51 21.17 -15.23
C MET A 324 -6.64 20.42 -15.92
N VAL A 325 -7.17 19.38 -15.27
CA VAL A 325 -8.18 18.48 -15.83
C VAL A 325 -9.46 18.54 -15.02
N SER A 326 -10.56 18.86 -15.71
CA SER A 326 -11.91 18.85 -15.18
C SER A 326 -12.83 18.05 -16.11
N GLU A 327 -14.12 17.97 -15.77
CA GLU A 327 -15.11 17.30 -16.61
C GLU A 327 -15.21 17.90 -18.03
N LEU A 328 -14.81 19.18 -18.22
CA LEU A 328 -14.86 19.90 -19.48
C LEU A 328 -13.60 19.71 -20.35
N THR A 329 -12.55 19.08 -19.83
CA THR A 329 -11.24 18.98 -20.50
C THR A 329 -10.78 17.54 -20.74
N ILE A 330 -11.71 16.59 -20.87
CA ILE A 330 -11.40 15.19 -21.22
C ILE A 330 -10.51 15.09 -22.48
N PRO A 331 -10.76 15.81 -23.59
CA PRO A 331 -9.87 15.77 -24.77
C PRO A 331 -8.47 16.33 -24.50
N LEU A 332 -8.30 17.16 -23.46
CA LEU A 332 -6.99 17.71 -23.07
C LEU A 332 -6.14 16.66 -22.34
N LEU A 333 -6.75 15.68 -21.67
CA LEU A 333 -6.03 14.62 -20.94
C LEU A 333 -5.05 13.89 -21.85
N ALA A 334 -5.50 13.54 -23.05
CA ALA A 334 -4.69 12.91 -24.09
C ALA A 334 -3.40 13.71 -24.40
N ARG A 335 -3.51 15.04 -24.56
CA ARG A 335 -2.34 15.92 -24.83
C ARG A 335 -1.45 16.11 -23.60
N LEU A 336 -2.05 16.11 -22.41
CA LEU A 336 -1.31 16.24 -21.15
C LEU A 336 -0.49 14.97 -20.88
N MET A 337 -1.03 13.79 -21.19
CA MET A 337 -0.27 12.54 -21.13
C MET A 337 0.96 12.57 -22.04
N ASP A 338 0.85 13.07 -23.28
CA ASP A 338 2.00 13.17 -24.19
C ASP A 338 3.12 14.03 -23.60
N ARG A 339 2.76 15.07 -22.83
CA ARG A 339 3.71 15.99 -22.21
C ARG A 339 4.32 15.45 -20.92
N PHE A 340 3.50 14.82 -20.06
CA PHE A 340 3.90 14.49 -18.70
C PHE A 340 4.23 13.01 -18.49
N TYR A 341 3.78 12.13 -19.38
CA TYR A 341 4.04 10.69 -19.32
C TYR A 341 4.70 10.19 -20.62
N PRO A 342 5.87 10.74 -21.00
CA PRO A 342 6.52 10.39 -22.26
C PRO A 342 7.02 8.95 -22.26
N GLU A 343 7.22 8.43 -23.47
CA GLU A 343 7.98 7.20 -23.70
C GLU A 343 9.44 7.39 -23.33
N TYR A 344 10.09 6.33 -22.87
CA TYR A 344 11.51 6.33 -22.57
C TYR A 344 12.08 4.94 -22.76
N GLU A 345 13.39 4.88 -22.98
CA GLU A 345 14.08 3.62 -23.20
C GLU A 345 15.37 3.57 -22.41
N ASN A 346 15.69 2.34 -21.96
CA ASN A 346 16.98 2.02 -21.37
C ASN A 346 17.33 2.92 -20.18
N VAL A 347 16.35 3.26 -19.34
CA VAL A 347 16.59 3.98 -18.09
C VAL A 347 16.89 2.97 -17.01
N CYS A 348 18.01 3.11 -16.29
CA CYS A 348 18.36 2.17 -15.24
C CYS A 348 18.63 2.87 -13.91
N GLY A 349 18.02 2.36 -12.85
CA GLY A 349 18.23 2.85 -11.49
C GLY A 349 17.90 1.78 -10.45
N THR A 350 18.23 2.08 -9.20
CA THR A 350 17.76 1.28 -8.06
C THR A 350 16.24 1.41 -7.92
N HIS A 351 15.61 0.48 -7.19
CA HIS A 351 14.16 0.52 -6.93
C HIS A 351 13.71 1.90 -6.41
N GLY A 352 14.40 2.43 -5.41
CA GLY A 352 14.08 3.74 -4.81
C GLY A 352 14.37 4.96 -5.70
N GLU A 353 15.15 4.82 -6.77
CA GLU A 353 15.38 5.89 -7.74
C GLU A 353 14.33 5.92 -8.86
N LEU A 354 13.71 4.77 -9.16
CA LEU A 354 12.64 4.69 -10.16
C LEU A 354 11.25 4.90 -9.57
N PHE A 355 11.04 4.51 -8.32
CA PHE A 355 9.81 4.73 -7.56
C PHE A 355 10.11 5.74 -6.45
N THR A 356 9.80 7.01 -6.64
CA THR A 356 10.16 8.07 -5.68
C THR A 356 8.96 8.58 -4.88
N ASP A 357 9.19 9.52 -3.97
CA ASP A 357 8.13 10.26 -3.30
C ASP A 357 7.51 11.29 -4.26
N THR A 358 6.56 10.85 -5.07
CA THR A 358 5.77 11.83 -5.82
C THR A 358 4.98 12.70 -4.84
N THR A 359 5.16 14.01 -4.90
CA THR A 359 4.45 14.97 -4.03
C THR A 359 3.03 15.21 -4.54
N THR A 360 2.31 14.13 -4.85
CA THR A 360 0.97 14.14 -5.43
C THR A 360 -0.03 14.61 -4.39
N ARG A 361 -0.06 15.92 -4.15
CA ARG A 361 -1.01 16.61 -3.29
C ARG A 361 -2.06 17.22 -4.19
N GLY A 362 -3.31 16.81 -4.02
CA GLY A 362 -4.38 17.31 -4.88
C GLY A 362 -5.65 16.50 -4.75
N LYS A 363 -6.71 17.04 -5.34
CA LYS A 363 -8.05 16.45 -5.41
C LYS A 363 -8.07 15.28 -6.39
N ALA A 364 -7.27 14.25 -6.15
CA ALA A 364 -7.33 13.00 -6.91
C ALA A 364 -8.46 12.11 -6.36
N TRP A 365 -9.00 11.27 -7.22
CA TRP A 365 -9.92 10.21 -6.85
C TRP A 365 -9.41 8.90 -7.44
N GLY A 366 -9.16 7.91 -6.60
CA GLY A 366 -8.72 6.59 -7.03
C GLY A 366 -9.58 5.47 -6.48
N SER A 367 -9.94 4.53 -7.34
CA SER A 367 -10.43 3.20 -6.97
C SER A 367 -9.48 2.16 -7.53
N ALA A 368 -9.45 0.97 -6.93
CA ALA A 368 -8.78 -0.17 -7.53
C ALA A 368 -9.50 -1.47 -7.20
N VAL A 369 -9.61 -2.31 -8.23
CA VAL A 369 -10.26 -3.61 -8.19
C VAL A 369 -9.23 -4.68 -8.50
N ALA A 370 -9.11 -5.67 -7.63
CA ALA A 370 -8.32 -6.87 -7.89
C ALA A 370 -9.20 -7.95 -8.53
N VAL A 371 -8.66 -8.63 -9.54
CA VAL A 371 -9.29 -9.73 -10.29
C VAL A 371 -8.27 -10.83 -10.59
N PRO A 372 -8.68 -12.09 -10.79
CA PRO A 372 -7.78 -13.15 -11.23
C PRO A 372 -7.32 -12.94 -12.69
N LEU A 373 -6.17 -13.52 -13.04
CA LEU A 373 -5.82 -13.75 -14.45
C LEU A 373 -6.96 -14.50 -15.17
N GLY A 374 -7.13 -14.22 -16.47
CA GLY A 374 -8.25 -14.74 -17.26
C GLY A 374 -9.55 -13.95 -17.16
N ARG A 375 -9.65 -12.99 -16.25
CA ARG A 375 -10.79 -12.07 -16.14
C ARG A 375 -10.39 -10.61 -16.35
N VAL A 376 -9.14 -10.34 -16.72
CA VAL A 376 -8.61 -8.97 -16.85
C VAL A 376 -9.24 -8.26 -18.04
N ARG A 377 -9.25 -8.92 -19.21
CA ARG A 377 -9.83 -8.34 -20.42
C ARG A 377 -11.30 -8.01 -20.22
N GLU A 378 -12.07 -8.97 -19.70
CA GLU A 378 -13.50 -8.78 -19.40
C GLU A 378 -13.73 -7.60 -18.44
N THR A 379 -12.92 -7.48 -17.39
CA THR A 379 -13.02 -6.38 -16.41
C THR A 379 -12.71 -5.02 -17.06
N VAL A 380 -11.64 -4.94 -17.86
CA VAL A 380 -11.26 -3.69 -18.53
C VAL A 380 -12.29 -3.31 -19.61
N GLU A 381 -12.77 -4.27 -20.40
CA GLU A 381 -13.81 -4.04 -21.41
C GLU A 381 -15.14 -3.60 -20.79
N LEU A 382 -15.51 -4.13 -19.63
CA LEU A 382 -16.67 -3.68 -18.85
C LEU A 382 -16.50 -2.19 -18.47
N ALA A 383 -15.35 -1.80 -17.93
CA ALA A 383 -15.07 -0.41 -17.61
C ALA A 383 -15.06 0.49 -18.87
N LEU A 384 -14.44 0.06 -19.96
CA LEU A 384 -14.44 0.78 -21.24
C LEU A 384 -15.87 0.96 -21.79
N ALA A 385 -16.72 -0.06 -21.69
CA ALA A 385 -18.12 0.02 -22.13
C ALA A 385 -18.90 1.08 -21.35
N ILE A 386 -18.67 1.19 -20.04
CA ILE A 386 -19.22 2.30 -19.24
C ILE A 386 -18.66 3.63 -19.74
N ASN A 387 -17.36 3.73 -20.05
CA ASN A 387 -16.74 4.99 -20.49
C ASN A 387 -17.29 5.48 -21.83
N ARG A 388 -17.67 4.58 -22.75
CA ARG A 388 -18.32 4.96 -24.03
C ARG A 388 -19.62 5.72 -23.85
N THR A 389 -20.36 5.47 -22.76
CA THR A 389 -21.65 6.12 -22.48
C THR A 389 -21.55 7.17 -21.37
N HIS A 390 -20.54 7.07 -20.51
CA HIS A 390 -20.35 7.90 -19.32
C HIS A 390 -18.87 8.28 -19.16
N ALA A 391 -18.31 8.95 -20.17
CA ALA A 391 -16.89 9.32 -20.18
C ALA A 391 -16.49 10.09 -18.92
N PHE A 392 -15.33 9.73 -18.35
CA PHE A 392 -14.74 10.43 -17.19
C PHE A 392 -13.29 10.87 -17.48
N PRO A 393 -12.82 11.94 -16.83
CA PRO A 393 -11.45 12.46 -17.01
C PRO A 393 -10.45 11.67 -16.16
N GLY A 394 -10.21 10.41 -16.53
CA GLY A 394 -9.28 9.54 -15.81
C GLY A 394 -8.63 8.48 -16.67
N LEU A 395 -7.85 7.63 -16.03
CA LEU A 395 -7.01 6.60 -16.62
C LEU A 395 -7.27 5.27 -15.94
N PHE A 396 -7.02 4.19 -16.67
CA PHE A 396 -6.92 2.87 -16.07
C PHE A 396 -5.45 2.48 -15.92
N GLY A 397 -5.09 1.93 -14.77
CA GLY A 397 -3.82 1.26 -14.54
C GLY A 397 -4.03 -0.24 -14.41
N VAL A 398 -3.22 -1.04 -15.10
CA VAL A 398 -3.26 -2.51 -15.00
C VAL A 398 -1.95 -2.97 -14.39
N ARG A 399 -2.01 -3.44 -13.14
CA ARG A 399 -0.84 -3.84 -12.33
C ARG A 399 -1.00 -5.26 -11.79
N TYR A 400 0.08 -5.86 -11.26
CA TYR A 400 0.08 -7.26 -10.81
C TYR A 400 0.79 -7.46 -9.47
N ALA A 401 0.32 -8.42 -8.69
CA ALA A 401 0.99 -8.87 -7.47
C ALA A 401 0.66 -10.34 -7.19
N LEU A 402 1.61 -11.08 -6.62
CA LEU A 402 1.35 -12.44 -6.16
C LEU A 402 0.28 -12.46 -5.06
N PRO A 403 -0.49 -13.56 -4.94
CA PRO A 403 -1.52 -13.69 -3.92
C PRO A 403 -0.93 -13.62 -2.50
N SER A 404 -1.55 -12.82 -1.66
CA SER A 404 -1.20 -12.62 -0.27
C SER A 404 -1.85 -13.67 0.63
N ARG A 405 -1.16 -14.01 1.73
CA ARG A 405 -1.67 -14.90 2.78
C ARG A 405 -2.56 -14.19 3.80
N ALA A 406 -2.61 -12.85 3.79
CA ALA A 406 -3.43 -12.11 4.73
C ALA A 406 -4.93 -12.30 4.40
N PRO A 407 -5.78 -12.69 5.36
CA PRO A 407 -7.20 -12.97 5.13
C PRO A 407 -7.96 -11.85 4.43
N LEU A 408 -7.67 -10.59 4.76
CA LEU A 408 -8.28 -9.43 4.11
C LEU A 408 -7.38 -8.75 3.06
N ALA A 409 -6.27 -9.32 2.63
CA ALA A 409 -5.58 -8.75 1.46
C ALA A 409 -6.48 -8.81 0.23
N PHE A 410 -6.64 -7.67 -0.45
CA PHE A 410 -7.38 -7.63 -1.71
C PHE A 410 -6.60 -8.32 -2.84
N THR A 411 -5.27 -8.40 -2.74
CA THR A 411 -4.41 -9.19 -3.65
C THR A 411 -4.46 -10.67 -3.33
N GLN A 412 -5.62 -11.32 -3.49
CA GLN A 412 -5.87 -12.70 -3.04
C GLN A 412 -6.03 -13.74 -4.16
N HIS A 413 -6.02 -13.31 -5.43
CA HIS A 413 -6.26 -14.20 -6.55
C HIS A 413 -4.98 -14.93 -6.97
N ALA A 414 -5.06 -16.25 -7.05
CA ALA A 414 -4.00 -17.12 -7.54
C ALA A 414 -4.19 -17.45 -9.04
N PRO A 415 -3.11 -17.71 -9.80
CA PRO A 415 -1.70 -17.68 -9.38
C PRO A 415 -1.13 -16.24 -9.26
N MET A 416 -1.84 -15.25 -9.80
CA MET A 416 -1.47 -13.84 -9.77
C MET A 416 -2.74 -13.01 -9.70
N THR A 417 -2.70 -11.92 -8.94
CA THR A 417 -3.77 -10.92 -8.94
C THR A 417 -3.43 -9.83 -9.96
N CYS A 418 -4.38 -9.51 -10.82
CA CYS A 418 -4.37 -8.26 -11.59
C CYS A 418 -5.14 -7.19 -10.81
N ILE A 419 -4.58 -5.99 -10.72
CA ILE A 419 -5.20 -4.82 -10.09
C ILE A 419 -5.52 -3.82 -11.21
N LEU A 420 -6.82 -3.56 -11.42
CA LEU A 420 -7.33 -2.49 -12.26
C LEU A 420 -7.54 -1.23 -11.41
N ASP A 421 -6.64 -0.27 -11.55
CA ASP A 421 -6.81 1.08 -11.02
C ASP A 421 -7.72 1.90 -11.93
N ILE A 422 -8.61 2.69 -11.33
CA ILE A 422 -9.47 3.64 -12.01
C ILE A 422 -9.29 4.98 -11.31
N ASP A 423 -8.34 5.76 -11.82
CA ASP A 423 -7.90 7.00 -11.19
C ASP A 423 -8.29 8.20 -12.06
N GLY A 424 -8.78 9.27 -11.44
CA GLY A 424 -9.21 10.48 -12.14
C GLY A 424 -9.25 11.70 -11.24
N ALA A 425 -9.44 12.88 -11.84
CA ALA A 425 -9.64 14.10 -11.05
C ALA A 425 -10.91 13.96 -10.20
N SER A 426 -10.85 14.36 -8.93
CA SER A 426 -11.98 14.25 -8.00
C SER A 426 -13.11 15.18 -8.44
N SER A 427 -14.17 14.58 -8.97
CA SER A 427 -15.34 15.24 -9.53
C SER A 427 -16.57 14.36 -9.33
N THR A 428 -17.77 14.95 -9.45
CA THR A 428 -19.03 14.18 -9.39
C THR A 428 -19.06 13.12 -10.50
N ARG A 429 -18.55 13.43 -11.69
CA ARG A 429 -18.44 12.51 -12.81
C ARG A 429 -17.51 11.33 -12.53
N THR A 430 -16.29 11.55 -12.01
CA THR A 430 -15.35 10.45 -11.67
C THR A 430 -15.94 9.53 -10.59
N LYS A 431 -16.62 10.10 -9.59
CA LYS A 431 -17.31 9.32 -8.54
C LYS A 431 -18.46 8.49 -9.12
N SER A 432 -19.30 9.11 -9.95
CA SER A 432 -20.41 8.45 -10.63
C SER A 432 -19.93 7.32 -11.55
N TYR A 433 -18.84 7.55 -12.28
CA TYR A 433 -18.21 6.55 -13.13
C TYR A 433 -17.75 5.32 -12.31
N ASN A 434 -16.98 5.55 -11.24
CA ASN A 434 -16.51 4.47 -10.38
C ASN A 434 -17.67 3.67 -9.77
N ARG A 435 -18.72 4.34 -9.28
CA ARG A 435 -19.94 3.67 -8.78
C ARG A 435 -20.59 2.77 -9.82
N ARG A 436 -20.67 3.20 -11.07
CA ARG A 436 -21.23 2.38 -12.15
C ARG A 436 -20.38 1.13 -12.40
N VAL A 437 -19.05 1.26 -12.37
CA VAL A 437 -18.14 0.12 -12.47
C VAL A 437 -18.38 -0.85 -11.33
N TRP A 438 -18.42 -0.37 -10.08
CA TRP A 438 -18.67 -1.21 -8.90
C TRP A 438 -20.01 -1.94 -8.96
N GLN A 439 -21.08 -1.24 -9.36
CA GLN A 439 -22.42 -1.82 -9.51
C GLN A 439 -22.47 -2.91 -10.59
N GLN A 440 -21.82 -2.68 -11.72
CA GLN A 440 -21.75 -3.67 -12.80
C GLN A 440 -20.91 -4.89 -12.38
N LEU A 441 -19.79 -4.68 -11.68
CA LEU A 441 -18.98 -5.78 -11.14
C LEU A 441 -19.74 -6.60 -10.10
N ALA A 442 -20.45 -5.95 -9.17
CA ALA A 442 -21.26 -6.62 -8.15
C ALA A 442 -22.39 -7.47 -8.76
N GLY A 443 -22.92 -7.08 -9.91
CA GLY A 443 -23.92 -7.87 -10.66
C GLY A 443 -23.33 -8.90 -11.64
N SER A 444 -22.00 -8.99 -11.74
CA SER A 444 -21.31 -9.86 -12.69
C SER A 444 -20.84 -11.18 -12.05
N SER A 445 -20.32 -12.09 -12.88
CA SER A 445 -19.65 -13.31 -12.42
C SER A 445 -18.13 -13.13 -12.23
N ILE A 446 -17.61 -11.89 -12.33
CA ILE A 446 -16.17 -11.60 -12.20
C ILE A 446 -15.79 -11.65 -10.72
N PRO A 447 -14.94 -12.61 -10.28
CA PRO A 447 -14.42 -12.59 -8.91
C PRO A 447 -13.57 -11.34 -8.73
N HIS A 448 -13.85 -10.56 -7.69
CA HIS A 448 -13.14 -9.32 -7.46
C HIS A 448 -13.08 -8.91 -5.99
N THR A 449 -12.10 -8.07 -5.67
CA THR A 449 -11.90 -7.42 -4.36
C THR A 449 -11.43 -5.99 -4.53
N TYR A 450 -11.41 -5.19 -3.45
CA TYR A 450 -11.15 -3.76 -3.51
C TYR A 450 -9.94 -3.36 -2.65
N HIS A 451 -9.09 -2.49 -3.20
CA HIS A 451 -7.95 -1.95 -2.46
C HIS A 451 -8.42 -1.07 -1.29
N TRP A 452 -8.07 -1.41 -0.04
CA TRP A 452 -8.55 -0.74 1.16
C TRP A 452 -8.09 0.72 1.34
N GLY A 453 -6.94 1.05 0.77
CA GLY A 453 -6.45 2.44 0.70
C GLY A 453 -7.14 3.31 -0.35
N LYS A 454 -7.95 2.74 -1.25
CA LYS A 454 -8.65 3.42 -2.34
C LYS A 454 -10.16 3.35 -2.17
N PHE A 455 -10.90 4.20 -2.87
CA PHE A 455 -12.35 4.28 -2.69
C PHE A 455 -13.08 3.00 -3.14
N HIS A 456 -14.07 2.63 -2.33
CA HIS A 456 -15.08 1.60 -2.56
C HIS A 456 -16.32 1.94 -1.71
N GLU A 457 -17.44 1.25 -1.93
CA GLU A 457 -18.71 1.39 -1.18
C GLU A 457 -19.16 0.06 -0.55
N LEU A 458 -18.19 -0.78 -0.17
CA LEU A 458 -18.45 -2.02 0.56
C LEU A 458 -19.10 -1.79 1.92
N ASP A 459 -20.05 -2.66 2.26
CA ASP A 459 -20.60 -2.88 3.59
C ASP A 459 -20.24 -4.29 4.10
N GLY A 460 -20.66 -4.63 5.32
CA GLY A 460 -20.40 -5.94 5.93
C GLY A 460 -20.79 -7.15 5.06
N PRO A 461 -22.03 -7.23 4.54
CA PRO A 461 -22.44 -8.28 3.61
C PRO A 461 -21.55 -8.36 2.36
N ALA A 462 -21.20 -7.21 1.75
CA ALA A 462 -20.34 -7.19 0.57
C ALA A 462 -18.91 -7.67 0.91
N VAL A 463 -18.35 -7.29 2.05
CA VAL A 463 -17.04 -7.78 2.51
C VAL A 463 -17.06 -9.30 2.66
N ARG A 464 -18.06 -9.86 3.34
CA ARG A 464 -18.19 -11.31 3.51
C ARG A 464 -18.35 -12.07 2.19
N SER A 465 -19.14 -11.51 1.26
CA SER A 465 -19.33 -12.09 -0.08
C SER A 465 -18.02 -12.11 -0.89
N LEU A 466 -17.27 -11.01 -0.92
CA LEU A 466 -16.08 -10.86 -1.78
C LEU A 466 -14.81 -11.51 -1.20
N TYR A 467 -14.64 -11.46 0.12
CA TYR A 467 -13.46 -12.00 0.81
C TYR A 467 -13.69 -13.41 1.35
N GLY A 468 -14.95 -13.85 1.45
CA GLY A 468 -15.34 -15.16 1.98
C GLY A 468 -15.52 -15.17 3.50
N GLU A 469 -16.64 -15.73 3.95
CA GLU A 469 -17.05 -15.84 5.37
C GLU A 469 -15.91 -16.33 6.27
N ALA A 470 -15.27 -17.46 5.92
CA ALA A 470 -14.21 -18.06 6.73
C ALA A 470 -12.98 -17.15 6.91
N ARG A 471 -12.62 -16.36 5.88
CA ARG A 471 -11.49 -15.42 5.95
C ARG A 471 -11.82 -14.21 6.81
N VAL A 472 -13.05 -13.70 6.68
CA VAL A 472 -13.54 -12.61 7.53
C VAL A 472 -13.64 -13.04 8.99
N ASP A 473 -14.17 -14.24 9.26
CA ASP A 473 -14.26 -14.77 10.61
C ASP A 473 -12.89 -15.02 11.22
N ALA A 474 -11.94 -15.57 10.47
CA ALA A 474 -10.55 -15.72 10.93
C ALA A 474 -9.92 -14.36 11.31
N TRP A 475 -10.19 -13.30 10.54
CA TRP A 475 -9.71 -11.96 10.87
C TRP A 475 -10.36 -11.41 12.15
N LEU A 476 -11.67 -11.60 12.31
CA LEU A 476 -12.42 -11.17 13.49
C LEU A 476 -11.98 -11.92 14.75
N GLU A 477 -11.74 -13.23 14.65
CA GLU A 477 -11.23 -14.03 15.77
C GLU A 477 -9.81 -13.62 16.16
N ALA A 478 -8.93 -13.41 15.18
CA ALA A 478 -7.59 -12.90 15.42
C ALA A 478 -7.65 -11.55 16.16
N ARG A 479 -8.57 -10.66 15.75
CA ARG A 479 -8.76 -9.37 16.42
C ARG A 479 -9.28 -9.53 17.84
N ARG A 480 -10.24 -10.44 18.10
CA ARG A 480 -10.71 -10.78 19.45
C ARG A 480 -9.61 -11.35 20.33
N ALA A 481 -8.71 -12.17 19.77
CA ALA A 481 -7.60 -12.73 20.51
C ALA A 481 -6.61 -11.65 21.02
N LEU A 482 -6.36 -10.61 20.23
CA LEU A 482 -5.48 -9.50 20.64
C LEU A 482 -6.17 -8.44 21.48
N LEU A 483 -7.46 -8.21 21.24
CA LEU A 483 -8.30 -7.25 21.94
C LEU A 483 -9.45 -8.01 22.63
N PRO A 484 -9.20 -8.68 23.77
CA PRO A 484 -10.14 -9.62 24.37
C PRO A 484 -11.40 -8.95 24.93
N THR A 485 -11.33 -7.68 25.33
CA THR A 485 -12.48 -6.96 25.90
C THR A 485 -13.23 -6.15 24.85
N PRO A 486 -14.57 -6.00 24.99
CA PRO A 486 -15.34 -5.10 24.13
C PRO A 486 -14.83 -3.66 24.14
N GLU A 487 -14.32 -3.17 25.27
CA GLU A 487 -13.81 -1.81 25.43
C GLU A 487 -12.54 -1.58 24.60
N LEU A 488 -11.61 -2.54 24.59
CA LEU A 488 -10.41 -2.49 23.75
C LEU A 488 -10.77 -2.53 22.27
N ARG A 489 -11.70 -3.40 21.88
CA ARG A 489 -12.18 -3.45 20.49
C ARG A 489 -12.87 -2.16 20.09
N ALA A 490 -13.69 -1.57 20.96
CA ALA A 490 -14.33 -0.30 20.69
C ALA A 490 -13.31 0.84 20.56
N ALA A 491 -12.26 0.86 21.37
CA ALA A 491 -11.21 1.87 21.31
C ALA A 491 -10.47 1.86 19.95
N PHE A 492 -10.17 0.68 19.39
CA PHE A 492 -9.53 0.57 18.07
C PHE A 492 -10.51 0.46 16.90
N ALA A 493 -11.81 0.59 17.14
CA ALA A 493 -12.80 0.67 16.07
C ALA A 493 -12.86 2.09 15.48
N ASN A 494 -13.65 2.23 14.40
CA ASN A 494 -14.15 3.51 13.89
C ASN A 494 -15.39 3.24 13.03
N ASP A 495 -16.02 4.29 12.52
CA ASP A 495 -17.20 4.16 11.66
C ASP A 495 -16.93 3.33 10.40
N TYR A 496 -15.73 3.42 9.84
CA TYR A 496 -15.34 2.66 8.65
C TYR A 496 -15.30 1.15 8.92
N LEU A 497 -14.69 0.71 10.03
CA LEU A 497 -14.71 -0.71 10.42
C LEU A 497 -16.13 -1.18 10.75
N ARG A 498 -16.99 -0.33 11.33
CA ARG A 498 -18.39 -0.68 11.62
C ARG A 498 -19.20 -0.90 10.35
N GLU A 499 -19.06 0.00 9.38
CA GLU A 499 -19.71 -0.11 8.06
C GLU A 499 -19.33 -1.41 7.35
N LEU A 500 -18.06 -1.81 7.47
CA LEU A 500 -17.52 -3.05 6.91
C LEU A 500 -17.82 -4.31 7.73
N GLY A 501 -18.47 -4.22 8.90
CA GLY A 501 -18.71 -5.36 9.78
C GLY A 501 -17.42 -5.95 10.41
N LEU A 502 -16.40 -5.11 10.59
CA LEU A 502 -15.05 -5.47 11.08
C LEU A 502 -14.71 -4.83 12.45
N ALA A 503 -15.68 -4.21 13.13
CA ALA A 503 -15.48 -3.45 14.36
C ALA A 503 -15.39 -4.26 15.66
#